data_AF-A0A3Q7HGI1-F1
#
_entry.id   AF-A0A3Q7HGI1-F1
#
_cell.length_a   1.000
_cell.length_b   1.000
_cell.length_c   1.000
_cell.angle_alpha   90.00
_cell.angle_beta   90.00
_cell.angle_gamma   90.00
#
_symmetry.space_group_name_H-M   'P 1'
#
loop_
_entity.id
_entity.type
_entity.pdbx_description
1 polymer ?
#
loop_
_entity_poly.entity_id
_entity_poly.type
_entity_poly.pdbx_seq_one_letter_code
_entity_poly.pdbx_strand_id
1 'polypeptide(L)'
;MSATIIFPAASSSSSYLSVVKHQMIRDITIPSRRLGGGLSFTQHSSSTACVVDATRGPDFALQCNETTKERIRKLFHKVEFSVSSYDTAWVAMVPSPHSAKVPCFPECLHWVLHNQLEDGSWGLPHHQPLLLKDVLSSTLACVLALKRWGIGLRFIELNFASATDEDQYSPIGFDVIFPGMLEYAQHLSLKLHLESGVFNELLHKRAIQLTRPYDSSSLELNAYLAYVSEGIGELQDWKMVMKYQRKNGSLFNSPSTTAASLIHLHDSGCLDYLRGALKKFGNAVPTIYPINIHASLCMVDDLKKLGICRHFSEEIQNVLDETYRILRGYGYNVSSDPVAQFLEQEQYSGHLNDIHTMLDLYQALEMIIATDKPVSMKLNSSSLQSLIQRLSDEFYPPNGLTKQIREQVDDVLKFPSHANIKRVANRRNIKHYDVDNTRVLKTSYSSSNFGNKDFLTLAVEDFNLCQSIHRNELKQLERFVSL
;
A
#
# COMPACT_ATOMS: atom_id res chain seq x y z
N MET A 1 28.47 -1.98 8.77
CA MET A 1 27.37 -2.81 8.23
C MET A 1 26.20 -1.87 7.97
N SER A 2 26.17 -1.27 6.78
CA SER A 2 25.03 -0.44 6.33
C SER A 2 23.90 -1.36 5.91
N ALA A 3 22.82 -1.39 6.66
CA ALA A 3 21.60 -2.09 6.29
C ALA A 3 20.59 -1.06 5.80
N THR A 4 20.60 -0.76 4.50
CA THR A 4 19.57 0.05 3.84
C THR A 4 18.21 -0.55 4.14
N ILE A 5 17.31 0.22 4.76
CA ILE A 5 15.90 -0.17 4.86
C ILE A 5 15.32 0.03 3.47
N ILE A 6 15.31 -1.05 2.67
CA ILE A 6 14.42 -1.16 1.52
C ILE A 6 13.04 -1.43 2.11
N PHE A 7 12.20 -0.40 2.19
CA PHE A 7 10.76 -0.62 2.24
C PHE A 7 10.39 -1.22 0.87
N PRO A 8 9.74 -2.40 0.81
CA PRO A 8 9.21 -2.86 -0.45
C PRO A 8 8.13 -1.86 -0.86
N ALA A 9 8.39 -1.24 -2.01
CA ALA A 9 7.53 -0.32 -2.70
C ALA A 9 6.16 -0.97 -2.93
N ALA A 10 5.08 -0.37 -2.43
CA ALA A 10 3.78 -1.00 -2.35
C ALA A 10 2.89 -0.55 -3.52
N SER A 11 2.61 -1.45 -4.47
CA SER A 11 1.84 -1.15 -5.67
C SER A 11 0.36 -0.93 -5.34
N SER A 12 -0.25 0.19 -5.71
CA SER A 12 -1.71 0.41 -5.55
C SER A 12 -2.42 0.59 -6.88
N SER A 13 -3.48 -0.18 -7.07
CA SER A 13 -4.40 -0.11 -8.20
C SER A 13 -5.55 0.38 -7.29
N SER A 14 -6.21 1.44 -7.77
CA SER A 14 -7.61 1.82 -7.53
C SER A 14 -8.57 1.38 -8.66
N SER A 15 -9.83 1.11 -8.34
CA SER A 15 -11.03 1.41 -9.13
C SER A 15 -12.19 0.65 -8.50
N TYR A 16 -13.21 1.40 -8.08
CA TYR A 16 -14.66 1.16 -8.17
C TYR A 16 -15.34 2.11 -7.18
N LEU A 17 -15.55 3.38 -7.58
CA LEU A 17 -16.41 4.33 -6.87
C LEU A 17 -16.81 5.46 -7.84
N SER A 18 -17.64 5.11 -8.84
CA SER A 18 -18.15 6.03 -9.86
C SER A 18 -19.54 6.61 -9.58
N VAL A 19 -20.13 6.43 -8.39
CA VAL A 19 -21.50 6.95 -8.13
C VAL A 19 -21.61 7.92 -6.94
N VAL A 20 -20.57 8.07 -6.09
CA VAL A 20 -20.57 9.09 -5.01
C VAL A 20 -19.64 10.28 -5.32
N LYS A 21 -18.70 10.13 -6.27
CA LYS A 21 -17.74 11.18 -6.67
C LYS A 21 -18.41 12.34 -7.44
N HIS A 22 -19.59 12.13 -8.03
CA HIS A 22 -20.27 13.15 -8.82
C HIS A 22 -21.16 14.12 -8.04
N GLN A 23 -21.48 13.83 -6.77
CA GLN A 23 -22.31 14.72 -5.93
C GLN A 23 -21.46 15.73 -5.13
N MET A 24 -20.26 15.37 -4.66
CA MET A 24 -19.37 16.29 -3.90
C MET A 24 -18.47 17.17 -4.77
N ILE A 25 -18.28 16.84 -6.05
CA ILE A 25 -17.50 17.68 -6.99
C ILE A 25 -18.34 18.87 -7.51
N ARG A 26 -19.67 18.84 -7.38
CA ARG A 26 -20.53 19.96 -7.81
C ARG A 26 -20.40 21.21 -6.91
N ASP A 27 -20.05 21.06 -5.64
CA ASP A 27 -19.97 22.19 -4.70
C ASP A 27 -18.66 22.99 -4.77
N ILE A 28 -17.70 22.57 -5.61
CA ILE A 28 -16.42 23.28 -5.86
C ILE A 28 -16.43 24.01 -7.22
N THR A 29 -17.59 24.14 -7.88
CA THR A 29 -17.70 24.82 -9.19
C THR A 29 -18.16 26.27 -9.04
N ILE A 30 -17.41 27.21 -9.64
CA ILE A 30 -17.76 28.63 -9.76
C ILE A 30 -18.95 28.78 -10.74
N PRO A 31 -20.01 29.55 -10.44
CA PRO A 31 -21.02 29.86 -11.45
C PRO A 31 -20.47 30.87 -12.45
N SER A 32 -20.28 30.42 -13.70
CA SER A 32 -20.10 31.32 -14.84
C SER A 32 -21.46 31.82 -15.31
N ARG A 33 -21.65 33.14 -15.36
CA ARG A 33 -22.85 33.78 -15.92
C ARG A 33 -23.03 33.37 -17.39
N ARG A 34 -24.18 32.81 -17.75
CA ARG A 34 -24.76 32.96 -19.09
C ARG A 34 -26.26 33.26 -18.99
N LEU A 35 -26.65 34.27 -19.74
CA LEU A 35 -28.00 34.75 -19.98
C LEU A 35 -28.81 33.71 -20.78
N GLY A 36 -30.08 33.51 -20.38
CA GLY A 36 -31.22 33.22 -21.26
C GLY A 36 -31.41 31.80 -21.79
N GLY A 37 -32.63 31.28 -21.61
CA GLY A 37 -33.21 30.19 -22.43
C GLY A 37 -33.48 28.91 -21.64
N GLY A 38 -34.74 28.71 -21.23
CA GLY A 38 -35.17 27.54 -20.46
C GLY A 38 -35.35 26.27 -21.29
N LEU A 39 -35.48 25.15 -20.57
CA LEU A 39 -36.46 24.07 -20.79
C LEU A 39 -36.32 23.05 -19.65
N SER A 40 -37.46 22.66 -19.09
CA SER A 40 -37.61 21.73 -17.98
C SER A 40 -37.39 20.27 -18.40
N PHE A 41 -36.82 19.45 -17.53
CA PHE A 41 -37.18 18.04 -17.41
C PHE A 41 -37.02 17.57 -15.95
N THR A 42 -38.14 17.21 -15.34
CA THR A 42 -38.26 16.53 -14.05
C THR A 42 -38.05 15.03 -14.22
N GLN A 43 -37.26 14.40 -13.36
CA GLN A 43 -37.47 13.01 -12.94
C GLN A 43 -36.99 12.81 -11.50
N HIS A 44 -37.91 12.33 -10.67
CA HIS A 44 -37.69 11.89 -9.29
C HIS A 44 -37.03 10.51 -9.26
N SER A 45 -36.03 10.33 -8.40
CA SER A 45 -35.80 9.06 -7.72
C SER A 45 -35.09 9.31 -6.39
N SER A 46 -35.72 8.82 -5.34
CA SER A 46 -35.37 8.96 -3.93
C SER A 46 -34.26 7.99 -3.52
N SER A 47 -33.15 8.51 -3.00
CA SER A 47 -32.27 7.75 -2.10
C SER A 47 -31.75 8.69 -1.01
N THR A 48 -31.82 8.20 0.23
CA THR A 48 -31.66 8.97 1.47
C THR A 48 -30.20 9.32 1.71
N ALA A 49 -29.70 10.34 1.02
CA ALA A 49 -28.45 11.00 1.37
C ALA A 49 -28.71 12.01 2.50
N CYS A 50 -27.86 12.03 3.52
CA CYS A 50 -27.82 13.12 4.50
C CYS A 50 -27.58 14.43 3.77
N VAL A 51 -28.66 15.13 3.43
CA VAL A 51 -28.66 16.53 3.08
C VAL A 51 -28.11 17.25 4.30
N VAL A 52 -26.91 17.82 4.20
CA VAL A 52 -26.47 18.83 5.15
C VAL A 52 -27.38 20.02 4.88
N ASP A 53 -28.44 20.08 5.69
CA ASP A 53 -29.42 21.13 5.69
C ASP A 53 -28.70 22.46 5.96
N ALA A 54 -28.60 23.30 4.93
CA ALA A 54 -27.96 24.61 4.99
C ALA A 54 -28.68 25.60 5.93
N THR A 55 -29.69 25.13 6.68
CA THR A 55 -30.37 25.86 7.75
C THR A 55 -29.69 25.72 9.11
N ARG A 56 -28.67 24.86 9.28
CA ARG A 56 -27.95 24.73 10.56
C ARG A 56 -26.78 25.71 10.65
N GLY A 57 -26.83 26.56 11.68
CA GLY A 57 -25.90 27.67 11.89
C GLY A 57 -24.42 27.28 12.07
N PRO A 58 -23.51 28.27 12.10
CA PRO A 58 -22.05 28.07 12.16
C PRO A 58 -21.56 27.21 13.34
N ASP A 59 -22.30 27.18 14.45
CA ASP A 59 -21.96 26.40 15.64
C ASP A 59 -22.02 24.88 15.42
N PHE A 60 -22.93 24.39 14.55
CA PHE A 60 -23.05 22.96 14.25
C PHE A 60 -21.89 22.46 13.37
N ALA A 61 -21.45 23.28 12.42
CA ALA A 61 -20.28 22.98 11.58
C ALA A 61 -18.97 22.99 12.38
N LEU A 62 -18.84 23.91 13.35
CA LEU A 62 -17.69 23.98 14.25
C LEU A 62 -17.60 22.75 15.17
N GLN A 63 -18.75 22.30 15.69
CA GLN A 63 -18.84 21.14 16.56
C GLN A 63 -18.56 19.82 15.82
N CYS A 64 -19.05 19.68 14.57
CA CYS A 64 -18.75 18.55 13.70
C CYS A 64 -17.25 18.42 13.43
N ASN A 65 -16.58 19.55 13.20
CA ASN A 65 -15.14 19.61 12.92
C ASN A 65 -14.29 19.12 14.11
N GLU A 66 -14.61 19.50 15.35
CA GLU A 66 -13.88 19.02 16.53
C GLU A 66 -14.03 17.52 16.77
N THR A 67 -15.22 16.95 16.53
CA THR A 67 -15.37 15.49 16.63
C THR A 67 -14.53 14.74 15.60
N THR A 68 -14.41 15.26 14.39
CA THR A 68 -13.59 14.68 13.33
C THR A 68 -12.10 14.78 13.67
N LYS A 69 -11.64 15.94 14.17
CA LYS A 69 -10.26 16.10 14.66
C LYS A 69 -9.95 15.09 15.76
N GLU A 70 -10.86 14.87 16.71
CA GLU A 70 -10.64 13.93 17.80
C GLU A 70 -10.53 12.47 17.30
N ARG A 71 -11.33 12.08 16.30
CA ARG A 71 -11.18 10.76 15.66
C ARG A 71 -9.82 10.63 14.99
N ILE A 72 -9.34 11.69 14.33
CA ILE A 72 -8.01 11.72 13.70
C ILE A 72 -6.89 11.63 14.75
N ARG A 73 -6.99 12.35 15.87
CA ARG A 73 -6.01 12.28 16.97
C ARG A 73 -5.81 10.86 17.49
N LYS A 74 -6.90 10.11 17.65
CA LYS A 74 -6.83 8.71 18.13
C LYS A 74 -6.02 7.81 17.21
N LEU A 75 -5.96 8.09 15.91
CA LEU A 75 -5.19 7.29 14.95
C LEU A 75 -3.67 7.41 15.17
N PHE A 76 -3.18 8.53 15.71
CA PHE A 76 -1.75 8.68 16.06
C PHE A 76 -1.29 7.70 17.14
N HIS A 77 -2.20 7.27 18.02
CA HIS A 77 -1.91 6.33 19.11
C HIS A 77 -2.23 4.88 18.75
N LYS A 78 -2.94 4.66 17.64
CA LYS A 78 -3.47 3.35 17.26
C LYS A 78 -3.26 3.10 15.78
N VAL A 79 -2.17 2.39 15.47
CA VAL A 79 -1.93 1.88 14.12
C VAL A 79 -2.65 0.54 13.96
N GLU A 80 -3.71 0.55 13.14
CA GLU A 80 -4.46 -0.64 12.74
C GLU A 80 -4.33 -0.86 11.22
N PHE A 81 -4.22 -2.11 10.83
CA PHE A 81 -4.09 -2.50 9.43
C PHE A 81 -4.70 -3.88 9.23
N SER A 82 -5.12 -4.12 7.99
CA SER A 82 -5.80 -5.35 7.61
C SER A 82 -4.94 -6.59 7.81
N VAL A 83 -5.59 -7.69 8.18
CA VAL A 83 -4.98 -9.02 8.17
C VAL A 83 -4.85 -9.52 6.72
N SER A 84 -3.93 -10.45 6.48
CA SER A 84 -3.67 -11.06 5.18
C SER A 84 -4.11 -12.52 5.20
N SER A 85 -5.04 -12.89 4.32
CA SER A 85 -5.48 -14.28 4.18
C SER A 85 -4.33 -15.19 3.73
N TYR A 86 -3.52 -14.73 2.79
CA TYR A 86 -2.33 -15.42 2.29
C TYR A 86 -1.32 -15.72 3.41
N ASP A 87 -0.91 -14.70 4.17
CA ASP A 87 0.09 -14.85 5.22
C ASP A 87 -0.47 -15.69 6.38
N THR A 88 -1.75 -15.51 6.71
CA THR A 88 -2.44 -16.34 7.72
C THR A 88 -2.49 -17.80 7.30
N ALA A 89 -2.72 -18.10 6.03
CA ALA A 89 -2.67 -19.47 5.51
C ALA A 89 -1.27 -20.08 5.61
N TRP A 90 -0.21 -19.33 5.31
CA TRP A 90 1.17 -19.79 5.51
C TRP A 90 1.48 -20.10 6.98
N VAL A 91 1.04 -19.24 7.90
CA VAL A 91 1.16 -19.51 9.34
C VAL A 91 0.34 -20.73 9.76
N ALA A 92 -0.87 -20.90 9.21
CA ALA A 92 -1.72 -22.07 9.49
C ALA A 92 -1.10 -23.39 9.03
N MET A 93 -0.18 -23.37 8.05
CA MET A 93 0.51 -24.58 7.56
C MET A 93 1.66 -25.03 8.47
N VAL A 94 2.11 -24.21 9.43
CA VAL A 94 3.22 -24.55 10.31
C VAL A 94 2.87 -25.77 11.19
N PRO A 95 3.61 -26.89 11.12
CA PRO A 95 3.39 -28.03 12.00
C PRO A 95 3.84 -27.74 13.44
N SER A 96 3.15 -28.35 14.40
CA SER A 96 3.56 -28.28 15.81
C SER A 96 4.97 -28.86 15.98
N PRO A 97 5.83 -28.23 16.81
CA PRO A 97 7.15 -28.78 17.16
C PRO A 97 7.08 -30.20 17.75
N HIS A 98 5.94 -30.58 18.32
CA HIS A 98 5.72 -31.87 18.96
C HIS A 98 5.07 -32.91 18.03
N SER A 99 4.47 -32.49 16.91
CA SER A 99 3.81 -33.39 15.96
C SER A 99 3.57 -32.74 14.61
N ALA A 100 4.09 -33.37 13.55
CA ALA A 100 3.86 -32.97 12.17
C ALA A 100 2.39 -33.09 11.71
N LYS A 101 1.53 -33.77 12.49
CA LYS A 101 0.12 -34.02 12.18
C LYS A 101 -0.83 -32.98 12.78
N VAL A 102 -0.33 -32.01 13.54
CA VAL A 102 -1.15 -30.99 14.21
C VAL A 102 -0.60 -29.60 13.87
N PRO A 103 -1.46 -28.61 13.59
CA PRO A 103 -1.02 -27.24 13.38
C PRO A 103 -0.38 -26.64 14.64
N CYS A 104 0.70 -25.88 14.48
CA CYS A 104 1.30 -25.09 15.54
C CYS A 104 0.41 -23.91 15.94
N PHE A 105 -0.36 -23.37 14.99
CA PHE A 105 -1.25 -22.23 15.15
C PHE A 105 -2.68 -22.59 14.71
N PRO A 106 -3.41 -23.41 15.49
CA PRO A 106 -4.78 -23.80 15.16
C PRO A 106 -5.73 -22.60 15.01
N GLU A 107 -5.45 -21.49 15.70
CA GLU A 107 -6.20 -20.24 15.59
C GLU A 107 -6.19 -19.66 14.16
N CYS A 108 -5.06 -19.73 13.45
CA CYS A 108 -4.94 -19.30 12.06
C CYS A 108 -5.74 -20.21 11.13
N LEU A 109 -5.68 -21.53 11.36
CA LEU A 109 -6.46 -22.50 10.59
C LEU A 109 -7.96 -22.28 10.77
N HIS A 110 -8.41 -22.01 12.00
CA HIS A 110 -9.79 -21.65 12.28
C HIS A 110 -10.18 -20.33 11.61
N TRP A 111 -9.30 -19.32 11.61
CA TRP A 111 -9.58 -18.08 10.89
C TRP A 111 -9.76 -18.33 9.39
N VAL A 112 -8.88 -19.09 8.75
CA VAL A 112 -8.99 -19.43 7.32
C VAL A 112 -10.33 -20.10 7.03
N LEU A 113 -10.75 -21.08 7.85
CA LEU A 113 -12.01 -21.80 7.67
C LEU A 113 -13.26 -20.89 7.73
N HIS A 114 -13.24 -19.83 8.53
CA HIS A 114 -14.41 -18.98 8.80
C HIS A 114 -14.40 -17.65 8.03
N ASN A 115 -13.39 -17.37 7.20
CA ASN A 115 -13.25 -16.10 6.47
C ASN A 115 -13.21 -16.29 4.94
N GLN A 116 -13.78 -17.39 4.43
CA GLN A 116 -14.04 -17.53 2.99
C GLN A 116 -15.12 -16.52 2.56
N LEU A 117 -14.89 -15.83 1.43
CA LEU A 117 -15.88 -14.92 0.85
C LEU A 117 -17.02 -15.70 0.19
N GLU A 118 -18.13 -15.01 -0.09
CA GLU A 118 -19.34 -15.64 -0.68
C GLU A 118 -19.08 -16.27 -2.06
N ASP A 119 -18.10 -15.75 -2.81
CA ASP A 119 -17.65 -16.27 -4.10
C ASP A 119 -16.65 -17.44 -3.98
N GLY A 120 -16.35 -17.88 -2.76
CA GLY A 120 -15.41 -18.96 -2.45
C GLY A 120 -13.94 -18.56 -2.39
N SER A 121 -13.62 -17.29 -2.62
CA SER A 121 -12.25 -16.79 -2.58
C SER A 121 -11.82 -16.32 -1.18
N TRP A 122 -10.53 -16.03 -1.03
CA TRP A 122 -9.98 -15.29 0.10
C TRP A 122 -9.22 -14.07 -0.40
N GLY A 123 -9.34 -12.95 0.32
CA GLY A 123 -8.68 -11.68 0.02
C GLY A 123 -9.30 -10.54 0.82
N LEU A 124 -8.95 -9.30 0.52
CA LEU A 124 -9.65 -8.16 1.10
C LEU A 124 -11.12 -8.12 0.61
N PRO A 125 -12.10 -7.90 1.51
CA PRO A 125 -13.48 -7.64 1.12
C PRO A 125 -13.56 -6.40 0.23
N HIS A 126 -14.42 -6.42 -0.79
CA HIS A 126 -14.52 -5.34 -1.79
C HIS A 126 -13.21 -5.09 -2.55
N HIS A 127 -12.48 -6.16 -2.86
CA HIS A 127 -11.30 -6.09 -3.72
C HIS A 127 -11.66 -5.48 -5.07
N GLN A 128 -10.69 -4.75 -5.60
CA GLN A 128 -10.84 -4.13 -6.91
C GLN A 128 -10.60 -5.16 -8.02
N PRO A 129 -11.23 -5.03 -9.20
CA PRO A 129 -11.07 -6.01 -10.27
C PRO A 129 -9.67 -6.11 -10.88
N LEU A 130 -8.74 -5.24 -10.49
CA LEU A 130 -7.33 -5.28 -10.89
C LEU A 130 -6.43 -6.02 -9.89
N LEU A 131 -7.00 -6.52 -8.78
CA LEU A 131 -6.31 -7.28 -7.73
C LEU A 131 -6.59 -8.79 -7.83
N LEU A 132 -6.93 -9.31 -9.02
CA LEU A 132 -7.29 -10.73 -9.15
C LEU A 132 -6.10 -11.66 -8.83
N LYS A 133 -4.86 -11.23 -9.10
CA LYS A 133 -3.66 -12.00 -8.71
C LYS A 133 -3.47 -12.11 -7.20
N ASP A 134 -3.87 -11.10 -6.44
CA ASP A 134 -3.88 -11.13 -4.97
C ASP A 134 -4.93 -12.12 -4.46
N VAL A 135 -6.15 -12.06 -5.00
CA VAL A 135 -7.24 -13.00 -4.68
C VAL A 135 -6.86 -14.44 -5.03
N LEU A 136 -6.27 -14.66 -6.21
CA LEU A 136 -5.78 -15.98 -6.64
C LEU A 136 -4.73 -16.53 -5.67
N SER A 137 -3.75 -15.71 -5.30
CA SER A 137 -2.68 -16.12 -4.38
C SER A 137 -3.21 -16.44 -2.98
N SER A 138 -4.03 -15.54 -2.44
CA SER A 138 -4.66 -15.69 -1.14
C SER A 138 -5.56 -16.93 -1.08
N THR A 139 -6.36 -17.16 -2.12
CA THR A 139 -7.26 -18.31 -2.21
C THR A 139 -6.47 -19.61 -2.31
N LEU A 140 -5.46 -19.68 -3.19
CA LEU A 140 -4.66 -20.89 -3.34
C LEU A 140 -3.92 -21.23 -2.03
N ALA A 141 -3.32 -20.25 -1.36
CA ALA A 141 -2.68 -20.45 -0.06
C ALA A 141 -3.65 -21.00 0.99
N CYS A 142 -4.87 -20.43 1.09
CA CYS A 142 -5.90 -20.89 2.02
C CYS A 142 -6.36 -22.32 1.71
N VAL A 143 -6.56 -22.66 0.44
CA VAL A 143 -6.91 -24.01 0.00
C VAL A 143 -5.81 -25.01 0.34
N LEU A 144 -4.54 -24.65 0.12
CA LEU A 144 -3.40 -25.47 0.50
C LEU A 144 -3.32 -25.69 2.01
N ALA A 145 -3.58 -24.66 2.82
CA ALA A 145 -3.60 -24.78 4.27
C ALA A 145 -4.69 -25.74 4.76
N LEU A 146 -5.91 -25.62 4.25
CA LEU A 146 -7.01 -26.52 4.61
C LEU A 146 -6.75 -27.96 4.12
N LYS A 147 -6.24 -28.12 2.90
CA LYS A 147 -5.88 -29.42 2.32
C LYS A 147 -4.80 -30.13 3.14
N ARG A 148 -3.78 -29.40 3.59
CA ARG A 148 -2.69 -29.94 4.43
C ARG A 148 -3.20 -30.61 5.69
N TRP A 149 -4.27 -30.09 6.29
CA TRP A 149 -4.86 -30.61 7.52
C TRP A 149 -6.09 -31.51 7.28
N GLY A 150 -6.35 -31.93 6.04
CA GLY A 150 -7.44 -32.84 5.71
C GLY A 150 -8.84 -32.25 5.89
N ILE A 151 -8.97 -30.92 5.93
CA ILE A 151 -10.25 -30.23 6.07
C ILE A 151 -10.86 -30.10 4.66
N GLY A 152 -12.05 -30.69 4.48
CA GLY A 152 -12.77 -30.68 3.21
C GLY A 152 -13.23 -29.27 2.82
N LEU A 153 -13.16 -28.97 1.52
CA LEU A 153 -13.49 -27.66 0.97
C LEU A 153 -14.57 -27.76 -0.10
N ARG A 154 -15.43 -26.74 -0.14
CA ARG A 154 -16.22 -26.41 -1.32
C ARG A 154 -15.34 -25.51 -2.20
N PHE A 155 -14.47 -26.13 -2.99
CA PHE A 155 -13.59 -25.42 -3.92
C PHE A 155 -14.44 -24.84 -5.06
N ILE A 156 -14.33 -23.54 -5.26
CA ILE A 156 -14.87 -22.86 -6.45
C ILE A 156 -13.72 -22.74 -7.43
N GLU A 157 -13.95 -23.11 -8.69
CA GLU A 157 -12.95 -23.01 -9.75
C GLU A 157 -12.33 -21.60 -9.76
N LEU A 158 -11.01 -21.55 -9.63
CA LEU A 158 -10.26 -20.31 -9.70
C LEU A 158 -10.19 -19.83 -11.15
N ASN A 159 -10.46 -18.55 -11.39
CA ASN A 159 -10.23 -17.95 -12.70
C ASN A 159 -8.72 -17.74 -12.94
N PHE A 160 -8.04 -18.81 -13.34
CA PHE A 160 -6.59 -18.80 -13.56
C PHE A 160 -6.14 -17.96 -14.77
N ALA A 161 -7.05 -17.56 -15.67
CA ALA A 161 -6.70 -16.70 -16.81
C ALA A 161 -6.13 -15.35 -16.34
N SER A 162 -6.57 -14.84 -15.18
CA SER A 162 -6.05 -13.60 -14.60
C SER A 162 -4.63 -13.73 -14.03
N ALA A 163 -4.09 -14.95 -13.91
CA ALA A 163 -2.72 -15.17 -13.45
C ALA A 163 -1.67 -14.76 -14.50
N THR A 164 -2.00 -14.87 -15.80
CA THR A 164 -1.12 -14.49 -16.90
C THR A 164 -1.45 -13.12 -17.50
N ASP A 165 -2.57 -12.51 -17.10
CA ASP A 165 -2.99 -11.17 -17.50
C ASP A 165 -1.98 -10.10 -17.02
N GLU A 166 -1.38 -9.37 -17.97
CA GLU A 166 -0.38 -8.33 -17.70
C GLU A 166 -1.02 -7.02 -17.21
N ASP A 167 -2.32 -6.83 -17.44
CA ASP A 167 -3.06 -5.64 -16.99
C ASP A 167 -3.43 -5.72 -15.48
N GLN A 168 -3.25 -6.88 -14.86
CA GLN A 168 -3.49 -7.11 -13.43
C GLN A 168 -2.29 -6.71 -12.56
N TYR A 169 -2.58 -6.10 -11.42
CA TYR A 169 -1.54 -5.80 -10.43
C TYR A 169 -0.98 -7.09 -9.88
N SER A 170 0.34 -7.20 -9.94
CA SER A 170 1.04 -8.39 -9.49
C SER A 170 1.59 -8.14 -8.09
N PRO A 171 1.19 -8.94 -7.08
CA PRO A 171 1.85 -8.94 -5.79
C PRO A 171 3.34 -9.23 -5.92
N ILE A 172 4.13 -8.70 -4.98
CA ILE A 172 5.59 -8.89 -4.97
C ILE A 172 5.89 -10.39 -4.89
N GLY A 173 6.65 -10.88 -5.87
CA GLY A 173 7.02 -12.29 -5.94
C GLY A 173 5.97 -13.20 -6.56
N PHE A 174 4.84 -12.68 -7.08
CA PHE A 174 3.76 -13.49 -7.64
C PHE A 174 4.27 -14.54 -8.65
N ASP A 175 5.12 -14.14 -9.59
CA ASP A 175 5.66 -15.02 -10.64
C ASP A 175 6.60 -16.11 -10.11
N VAL A 176 7.07 -16.03 -8.86
CA VAL A 176 7.85 -17.08 -8.19
C VAL A 176 6.96 -17.90 -7.26
N ILE A 177 6.12 -17.22 -6.49
CA ILE A 177 5.32 -17.78 -5.42
C ILE A 177 4.13 -18.55 -5.95
N PHE A 178 3.33 -17.94 -6.83
CA PHE A 178 2.09 -18.53 -7.30
C PHE A 178 2.34 -19.85 -8.06
N PRO A 179 3.31 -19.95 -8.99
CA PRO A 179 3.59 -21.22 -9.64
C PRO A 179 4.19 -22.25 -8.67
N GLY A 180 4.96 -21.84 -7.66
CA GLY A 180 5.44 -22.73 -6.60
C GLY A 180 4.30 -23.31 -5.74
N MET A 181 3.26 -22.53 -5.46
CA MET A 181 2.05 -23.02 -4.79
C MET A 181 1.28 -24.02 -5.65
N LEU A 182 1.26 -23.85 -6.98
CA LEU A 182 0.63 -24.80 -7.89
C LEU A 182 1.36 -26.15 -7.92
N GLU A 183 2.70 -26.15 -7.92
CA GLU A 183 3.48 -27.38 -7.75
C GLU A 183 3.20 -28.03 -6.39
N TYR A 184 3.15 -27.24 -5.31
CA TYR A 184 2.80 -27.77 -3.98
C TYR A 184 1.40 -28.39 -3.94
N ALA A 185 0.43 -27.81 -4.65
CA ALA A 185 -0.90 -28.39 -4.80
C ALA A 185 -0.86 -29.77 -5.46
N GLN A 186 -0.02 -29.97 -6.48
CA GLN A 186 0.17 -31.26 -7.13
C GLN A 186 0.76 -32.29 -6.16
N HIS A 187 1.75 -31.91 -5.34
CA HIS A 187 2.31 -32.77 -4.29
C HIS A 187 1.26 -33.18 -3.24
N LEU A 188 0.30 -32.31 -2.93
CA LEU A 188 -0.83 -32.62 -2.04
C LEU A 188 -1.98 -33.38 -2.73
N SER A 189 -1.78 -33.83 -3.98
CA SER A 189 -2.81 -34.50 -4.79
C SER A 189 -4.10 -33.69 -4.92
N LEU A 190 -3.98 -32.36 -4.96
CA LEU A 190 -5.10 -31.45 -5.22
C LEU A 190 -5.27 -31.29 -6.73
N LYS A 191 -6.43 -31.69 -7.25
CA LYS A 191 -6.77 -31.54 -8.67
C LYS A 191 -7.25 -30.11 -8.93
N LEU A 192 -6.40 -29.29 -9.51
CA LEU A 192 -6.75 -27.96 -10.01
C LEU A 192 -7.06 -28.06 -11.50
N HIS A 193 -8.22 -27.57 -11.94
CA HIS A 193 -8.60 -27.51 -13.35
C HIS A 193 -7.94 -26.29 -14.01
N LEU A 194 -6.62 -26.36 -14.18
CA LEU A 194 -5.81 -25.34 -14.83
C LEU A 194 -5.52 -25.74 -16.28
N GLU A 195 -5.69 -24.81 -17.21
CA GLU A 195 -5.31 -25.02 -18.61
C GLU A 195 -3.79 -25.24 -18.73
N SER A 196 -3.38 -26.29 -19.46
CA SER A 196 -1.97 -26.66 -19.61
C SER A 196 -1.10 -25.51 -20.17
N GLY A 197 -1.64 -24.69 -21.07
CA GLY A 197 -0.95 -23.51 -21.61
C GLY A 197 -0.59 -22.49 -20.52
N VAL A 198 -1.58 -22.11 -19.71
CA VAL A 198 -1.42 -21.17 -18.59
C VAL A 198 -0.43 -21.71 -17.55
N PHE A 199 -0.52 -23.00 -17.20
CA PHE A 199 0.42 -23.62 -16.25
C PHE A 199 1.87 -23.56 -16.74
N ASN A 200 2.12 -23.95 -17.99
CA ASN A 200 3.45 -23.97 -18.56
C ASN A 200 4.04 -22.55 -18.70
N GLU A 201 3.21 -21.56 -19.04
CA GLU A 201 3.63 -20.16 -19.10
C GLU A 201 4.09 -19.66 -17.71
N LEU A 202 3.32 -19.95 -16.67
CA LEU A 202 3.64 -19.58 -15.29
C LEU A 202 4.96 -20.23 -14.82
N LEU A 203 5.17 -21.52 -15.10
CA LEU A 203 6.42 -22.20 -14.78
C LEU A 203 7.62 -21.64 -15.55
N HIS A 204 7.43 -21.30 -16.82
CA HIS A 204 8.47 -20.68 -17.64
C HIS A 204 8.86 -19.29 -17.09
N LYS A 205 7.88 -18.45 -16.75
CA LYS A 205 8.12 -17.15 -16.09
C LYS A 205 8.89 -17.32 -14.78
N ARG A 206 8.52 -18.31 -13.94
CA ARG A 206 9.24 -18.63 -12.70
C ARG A 206 10.68 -19.06 -12.95
N ALA A 207 10.92 -19.95 -13.92
CA ALA A 207 12.26 -20.42 -14.26
C ALA A 207 13.17 -19.26 -14.68
N ILE A 208 12.65 -18.31 -15.48
CA ILE A 208 13.39 -17.10 -15.85
C ILE A 208 13.75 -16.29 -14.60
N GLN A 209 12.79 -16.04 -13.68
CA GLN A 209 13.06 -15.24 -12.48
C GLN A 209 14.10 -15.89 -11.55
N LEU A 210 14.11 -17.22 -11.44
CA LEU A 210 15.08 -17.95 -10.61
C LEU A 210 16.48 -18.03 -11.23
N THR A 211 16.59 -17.96 -12.57
CA THR A 211 17.85 -18.13 -13.31
C THR A 211 18.44 -16.83 -13.86
N ARG A 212 17.84 -15.66 -13.57
CA ARG A 212 18.30 -14.36 -14.07
C ARG A 212 19.82 -14.20 -13.89
N PRO A 213 20.60 -14.16 -14.99
CA PRO A 213 22.04 -14.00 -14.92
C PRO A 213 22.36 -12.53 -14.68
N TYR A 214 22.49 -12.14 -13.41
CA TYR A 214 23.16 -10.89 -13.07
C TYR A 214 24.66 -11.14 -12.99
N ASP A 215 25.42 -10.43 -13.80
CA ASP A 215 26.88 -10.44 -13.73
C ASP A 215 27.33 -9.99 -12.33
N SER A 216 27.97 -10.91 -11.61
CA SER A 216 28.64 -10.74 -10.31
C SER A 216 27.78 -10.34 -9.09
N SER A 217 27.38 -11.34 -8.29
CA SER A 217 27.18 -11.24 -6.83
C SER A 217 26.10 -10.31 -6.24
N SER A 218 24.95 -10.08 -6.89
CA SER A 218 24.00 -9.09 -6.34
C SER A 218 23.30 -9.58 -5.06
N LEU A 219 23.73 -9.03 -3.92
CA LEU A 219 23.07 -9.09 -2.62
C LEU A 219 21.54 -8.88 -2.72
N GLU A 220 21.11 -8.06 -3.69
CA GLU A 220 19.71 -7.76 -4.00
C GLU A 220 18.92 -8.97 -4.50
N LEU A 221 19.46 -9.77 -5.42
CA LEU A 221 18.80 -10.98 -5.88
C LEU A 221 18.64 -11.97 -4.73
N ASN A 222 19.68 -12.12 -3.91
CA ASN A 222 19.61 -12.95 -2.71
C ASN A 222 18.55 -12.43 -1.73
N ALA A 223 18.43 -11.12 -1.55
CA ALA A 223 17.40 -10.52 -0.70
C ALA A 223 15.99 -10.74 -1.26
N TYR A 224 15.79 -10.59 -2.57
CA TYR A 224 14.53 -10.87 -3.25
C TYR A 224 14.14 -12.34 -3.12
N LEU A 225 15.04 -13.27 -3.45
CA LEU A 225 14.81 -14.72 -3.32
C LEU A 225 14.54 -15.10 -1.85
N ALA A 226 15.24 -14.46 -0.90
CA ALA A 226 14.97 -14.64 0.52
C ALA A 226 13.58 -14.12 0.93
N TYR A 227 13.11 -13.01 0.34
CA TYR A 227 11.79 -12.45 0.61
C TYR A 227 10.66 -13.33 0.05
N VAL A 228 10.87 -14.02 -1.08
CA VAL A 228 9.85 -14.87 -1.73
C VAL A 228 10.05 -16.37 -1.46
N SER A 229 10.83 -16.72 -0.43
CA SER A 229 11.29 -18.09 -0.17
C SER A 229 10.18 -19.11 0.04
N GLU A 230 9.01 -18.68 0.55
CA GLU A 230 7.86 -19.57 0.69
C GLU A 230 7.38 -20.12 -0.66
N GLY A 231 7.62 -19.38 -1.74
CA GLY A 231 7.35 -19.77 -3.12
C GLY A 231 8.37 -20.71 -3.74
N ILE A 232 9.56 -20.83 -3.15
CA ILE A 232 10.68 -21.63 -3.68
C ILE A 232 10.71 -23.01 -3.01
N GLY A 233 10.37 -23.08 -1.71
CA GLY A 233 10.21 -24.34 -0.99
C GLY A 233 11.52 -25.10 -0.79
N GLU A 234 11.54 -26.40 -1.12
CA GLU A 234 12.67 -27.29 -0.87
C GLU A 234 13.94 -26.95 -1.67
N LEU A 235 13.79 -26.24 -2.80
CA LEU A 235 14.92 -25.82 -3.64
C LEU A 235 15.69 -24.62 -3.05
N GLN A 236 15.18 -24.02 -1.97
CA GLN A 236 15.75 -22.80 -1.41
C GLN A 236 16.96 -23.04 -0.51
N ASP A 237 17.99 -22.18 -0.64
CA ASP A 237 19.09 -22.13 0.32
C ASP A 237 18.65 -21.40 1.60
N TRP A 238 18.05 -22.14 2.53
CA TRP A 238 17.58 -21.62 3.82
C TRP A 238 18.70 -21.04 4.69
N LYS A 239 19.96 -21.46 4.53
CA LYS A 239 21.09 -20.84 5.26
C LYS A 239 21.37 -19.43 4.74
N MET A 240 21.22 -19.21 3.44
CA MET A 240 21.29 -17.88 2.84
C MET A 240 20.13 -17.00 3.34
N VAL A 241 18.89 -17.54 3.35
CA VAL A 241 17.70 -16.81 3.83
C VAL A 241 17.87 -16.32 5.27
N MET A 242 18.41 -17.15 6.17
CA MET A 242 18.56 -16.78 7.58
C MET A 242 19.55 -15.64 7.83
N LYS A 243 20.38 -15.24 6.85
CA LYS A 243 21.20 -14.02 6.93
C LYS A 243 20.36 -12.75 7.02
N TYR A 244 19.09 -12.81 6.62
CA TYR A 244 18.14 -11.68 6.66
C TYR A 244 17.22 -11.69 7.89
N GLN A 245 17.43 -12.61 8.84
CA GLN A 245 16.65 -12.62 10.06
C GLN A 245 16.91 -11.35 10.88
N ARG A 246 15.83 -10.66 11.23
CA ARG A 246 15.86 -9.45 12.03
C ARG A 246 15.94 -9.79 13.51
N LYS A 247 16.32 -8.79 14.33
CA LYS A 247 16.37 -8.92 15.80
C LYS A 247 15.05 -9.34 16.45
N ASN A 248 13.92 -9.06 15.80
CA ASN A 248 12.59 -9.49 16.26
C ASN A 248 12.25 -10.94 15.87
N GLY A 249 13.17 -11.69 15.26
CA GLY A 249 12.99 -13.08 14.82
C GLY A 249 12.37 -13.24 13.42
N SER A 250 11.82 -12.17 12.85
CA SER A 250 11.20 -12.21 11.51
C SER A 250 12.23 -12.24 10.39
N LEU A 251 11.80 -12.77 9.24
CA LEU A 251 12.43 -12.49 7.96
C LEU A 251 11.66 -11.36 7.27
N PHE A 252 12.34 -10.23 7.04
CA PHE A 252 11.78 -9.05 6.38
C PHE A 252 10.47 -8.50 6.99
N ASN A 253 10.17 -8.79 8.27
CA ASN A 253 8.85 -8.51 8.86
C ASN A 253 7.68 -9.22 8.14
N SER A 254 7.93 -10.22 7.29
CA SER A 254 6.92 -10.97 6.54
C SER A 254 6.52 -12.24 7.30
N PRO A 255 5.25 -12.38 7.73
CA PRO A 255 4.80 -13.61 8.37
C PRO A 255 4.85 -14.84 7.48
N SER A 256 4.50 -14.74 6.20
CA SER A 256 4.61 -15.87 5.24
C SER A 256 6.05 -16.40 5.08
N THR A 257 7.03 -15.52 4.84
CA THR A 257 8.45 -15.95 4.74
C THR A 257 8.92 -16.57 6.05
N THR A 258 8.55 -15.96 7.17
CA THR A 258 8.96 -16.42 8.50
C THR A 258 8.32 -17.78 8.83
N ALA A 259 7.07 -17.99 8.43
CA ALA A 259 6.38 -19.27 8.57
C ALA A 259 7.04 -20.37 7.71
N ALA A 260 7.40 -20.06 6.47
CA ALA A 260 8.12 -21.00 5.62
C ALA A 260 9.48 -21.41 6.22
N SER A 261 10.27 -20.44 6.71
CA SER A 261 11.52 -20.76 7.42
C SER A 261 11.29 -21.60 8.66
N LEU A 262 10.23 -21.35 9.42
CA LEU A 262 9.88 -22.16 10.60
C LEU A 262 9.50 -23.59 10.22
N ILE A 263 8.81 -23.80 9.10
CA ILE A 263 8.48 -25.13 8.56
C ILE A 263 9.75 -25.91 8.22
N HIS A 264 10.75 -25.27 7.63
CA HIS A 264 11.97 -25.93 7.15
C HIS A 264 13.09 -26.05 8.19
N LEU A 265 13.23 -25.07 9.09
CA LEU A 265 14.38 -24.98 10.01
C LEU A 265 14.01 -25.14 11.49
N HIS A 266 12.72 -25.05 11.85
CA HIS A 266 12.26 -25.06 13.24
C HIS A 266 12.93 -23.98 14.13
N ASP A 267 13.23 -22.82 13.55
CA ASP A 267 13.91 -21.74 14.25
C ASP A 267 13.05 -21.08 15.34
N SER A 268 13.60 -20.95 16.54
CA SER A 268 12.90 -20.37 17.70
C SER A 268 12.58 -18.88 17.54
N GLY A 269 13.45 -18.10 16.87
CA GLY A 269 13.19 -16.67 16.62
C GLY A 269 12.00 -16.47 15.69
N CYS A 270 11.90 -17.30 14.63
CA CYS A 270 10.75 -17.30 13.73
C CYS A 270 9.45 -17.64 14.48
N LEU A 271 9.49 -18.64 15.38
CA LEU A 271 8.35 -19.03 16.21
C LEU A 271 7.91 -17.89 17.15
N ASP A 272 8.87 -17.25 17.82
CA ASP A 272 8.60 -16.16 18.76
C ASP A 272 8.01 -14.93 18.04
N TYR A 273 8.50 -14.63 16.84
CA TYR A 273 7.94 -13.58 16.00
C TYR A 273 6.46 -13.83 15.66
N LEU A 274 6.12 -15.02 15.17
CA LEU A 274 4.75 -15.36 14.77
C LEU A 274 3.79 -15.37 15.98
N ARG A 275 4.22 -15.88 17.13
CA ARG A 275 3.47 -15.79 18.39
C ARG A 275 3.28 -14.33 18.82
N GLY A 276 4.32 -13.50 18.65
CA GLY A 276 4.25 -12.06 18.93
C GLY A 276 3.24 -11.34 18.04
N ALA A 277 3.18 -11.70 16.76
CA ALA A 277 2.17 -11.19 15.83
C ALA A 277 0.76 -11.62 16.26
N LEU A 278 0.53 -12.91 16.54
CA LEU A 278 -0.79 -13.40 16.98
C LEU A 278 -1.24 -12.83 18.33
N LYS A 279 -0.31 -12.55 19.25
CA LYS A 279 -0.64 -11.83 20.48
C LYS A 279 -1.24 -10.44 20.20
N LYS A 280 -0.86 -9.81 19.09
CA LYS A 280 -1.35 -8.48 18.68
C LYS A 280 -2.63 -8.56 17.82
N PHE A 281 -2.72 -9.53 16.91
CA PHE A 281 -3.80 -9.63 15.91
C PHE A 281 -4.84 -10.71 16.20
N GLY A 282 -4.65 -11.50 17.26
CA GLY A 282 -5.55 -12.58 17.65
C GLY A 282 -5.27 -13.85 16.84
N ASN A 283 -6.16 -14.15 15.88
CA ASN A 283 -6.20 -15.42 15.16
C ASN A 283 -5.76 -15.33 13.69
N ALA A 284 -5.21 -14.19 13.26
CA ALA A 284 -4.70 -13.98 11.91
C ALA A 284 -3.49 -13.06 11.95
N VAL A 285 -2.74 -12.99 10.86
CA VAL A 285 -1.55 -12.14 10.74
C VAL A 285 -1.67 -11.20 9.53
N PRO A 286 -1.06 -10.01 9.58
CA PRO A 286 -0.98 -9.09 8.45
C PRO A 286 0.08 -9.54 7.42
N THR A 287 0.18 -8.84 6.29
CA THR A 287 1.23 -9.12 5.29
C THR A 287 2.63 -8.67 5.74
N ILE A 288 2.68 -7.71 6.67
CA ILE A 288 3.93 -7.17 7.22
C ILE A 288 3.73 -6.72 8.68
N TYR A 289 4.65 -7.08 9.58
CA TYR A 289 4.64 -6.67 10.98
C TYR A 289 6.04 -6.59 11.60
N PRO A 290 6.38 -5.50 12.33
CA PRO A 290 5.63 -4.26 12.53
C PRO A 290 5.73 -3.28 11.34
N ILE A 291 4.75 -2.38 11.21
CA ILE A 291 4.69 -1.30 10.20
C ILE A 291 4.37 0.08 10.82
N ASN A 292 4.43 0.21 12.14
CA ASN A 292 4.00 1.41 12.88
C ASN A 292 4.69 2.69 12.40
N ILE A 293 6.02 2.68 12.21
CA ILE A 293 6.76 3.86 11.77
C ILE A 293 6.29 4.32 10.39
N HIS A 294 6.21 3.39 9.44
CA HIS A 294 5.77 3.67 8.09
C HIS A 294 4.32 4.19 8.07
N ALA A 295 3.40 3.52 8.76
CA ALA A 295 2.00 3.96 8.82
C ALA A 295 1.85 5.37 9.42
N SER A 296 2.59 5.69 10.49
CA SER A 296 2.58 7.02 11.09
C SER A 296 3.19 8.09 10.17
N LEU A 297 4.27 7.78 9.45
CA LEU A 297 4.85 8.70 8.48
C LEU A 297 3.92 8.96 7.28
N CYS A 298 3.25 7.92 6.76
CA CYS A 298 2.24 8.09 5.72
C CYS A 298 1.08 8.97 6.20
N MET A 299 0.62 8.76 7.44
CA MET A 299 -0.41 9.62 8.04
C MET A 299 0.01 11.08 8.08
N VAL A 300 1.24 11.36 8.55
CA VAL A 300 1.79 12.73 8.60
C VAL A 300 1.84 13.35 7.19
N ASP A 301 2.29 12.58 6.21
CA ASP A 301 2.37 13.03 4.82
C ASP A 301 0.98 13.33 4.23
N ASP A 302 0.00 12.45 4.44
CA ASP A 302 -1.38 12.67 3.99
C ASP A 302 -1.99 13.94 4.61
N LEU A 303 -1.85 14.13 5.92
CA LEU A 303 -2.35 15.33 6.61
C LEU A 303 -1.68 16.61 6.09
N LYS A 304 -0.40 16.54 5.71
CA LYS A 304 0.34 17.65 5.10
C LYS A 304 -0.12 17.91 3.68
N LYS A 305 -0.22 16.87 2.84
CA LYS A 305 -0.68 16.94 1.44
C LYS A 305 -2.11 17.48 1.36
N LEU A 306 -2.98 17.12 2.31
CA LEU A 306 -4.35 17.61 2.42
C LEU A 306 -4.46 19.03 3.02
N GLY A 307 -3.38 19.57 3.60
CA GLY A 307 -3.35 20.93 4.13
C GLY A 307 -3.93 21.10 5.54
N ILE A 308 -4.14 20.01 6.27
CA ILE A 308 -4.79 19.99 7.60
C ILE A 308 -3.81 19.73 8.75
N CYS A 309 -2.51 19.57 8.47
CA CYS A 309 -1.48 19.30 9.47
C CYS A 309 -1.40 20.32 10.62
N ARG A 310 -1.84 21.57 10.41
CA ARG A 310 -1.85 22.61 11.47
C ARG A 310 -2.79 22.31 12.64
N HIS A 311 -3.75 21.40 12.44
CA HIS A 311 -4.67 20.96 13.51
C HIS A 311 -4.05 19.88 14.41
N PHE A 312 -2.88 19.34 14.03
CA PHE A 312 -2.25 18.16 14.64
C PHE A 312 -0.74 18.37 14.86
N SER A 313 -0.29 19.60 15.09
CA SER A 313 1.14 19.92 15.12
C SER A 313 1.90 19.22 16.25
N GLU A 314 1.27 19.04 17.41
CA GLU A 314 1.88 18.34 18.55
C GLU A 314 2.01 16.84 18.26
N GLU A 315 0.95 16.22 17.74
CA GLU A 315 0.92 14.81 17.40
C GLU A 315 1.92 14.48 16.28
N ILE A 316 2.00 15.33 15.25
CA ILE A 316 2.99 15.21 14.17
C ILE A 316 4.41 15.32 14.73
N GLN A 317 4.67 16.30 15.60
CA GLN A 317 6.00 16.47 16.19
C GLN A 317 6.40 15.22 17.00
N ASN A 318 5.48 14.68 17.81
CA ASN A 318 5.71 13.47 18.57
C ASN A 318 6.04 12.26 17.67
N VAL A 319 5.35 12.09 16.54
CA VAL A 319 5.65 11.03 15.56
C VAL A 319 7.05 11.19 14.98
N LEU A 320 7.43 12.41 14.60
CA LEU A 320 8.73 12.70 14.01
C LEU A 320 9.87 12.48 15.01
N ASP A 321 9.70 12.95 16.26
CA ASP A 321 10.68 12.78 17.33
C ASP A 321 10.86 11.31 17.69
N GLU A 322 9.77 10.55 17.80
CA GLU A 322 9.84 9.11 18.07
C GLU A 322 10.51 8.35 16.93
N THR A 323 10.15 8.68 15.69
CA THR A 323 10.77 8.08 14.50
C THR A 323 12.27 8.36 14.47
N TYR A 324 12.67 9.61 14.70
CA TYR A 324 14.08 9.99 14.77
C TYR A 324 14.82 9.23 15.87
N ARG A 325 14.24 9.16 17.07
CA ARG A 325 14.80 8.42 18.22
C ARG A 325 15.00 6.94 17.90
N ILE A 326 13.99 6.30 17.31
CA ILE A 326 14.06 4.88 16.94
C ILE A 326 15.16 4.66 15.89
N LEU A 327 15.19 5.46 14.82
CA LEU A 327 16.20 5.35 13.77
C LEU A 327 17.62 5.50 14.35
N ARG A 328 17.84 6.52 15.18
CA ARG A 328 19.13 6.72 15.87
C ARG A 328 19.47 5.57 16.82
N GLY A 329 18.49 5.04 17.55
CA GLY A 329 18.67 3.90 18.46
C GLY A 329 19.09 2.62 17.75
N TYR A 330 18.68 2.43 16.49
CA TYR A 330 19.17 1.34 15.63
C TYR A 330 20.54 1.60 14.98
N GLY A 331 21.15 2.77 15.24
CA GLY A 331 22.45 3.15 14.69
C GLY A 331 22.37 3.78 13.30
N TYR A 332 21.18 4.15 12.82
CA TYR A 332 21.04 4.84 11.54
C TYR A 332 21.54 6.28 11.64
N ASN A 333 22.39 6.68 10.69
CA ASN A 333 22.68 8.09 10.51
C ASN A 333 21.51 8.72 9.74
N VAL A 334 20.69 9.51 10.43
CA VAL A 334 19.57 10.26 9.83
C VAL A 334 20.14 11.51 9.14
N SER A 335 21.05 11.31 8.18
CA SER A 335 21.45 12.30 7.18
C SER A 335 20.79 11.96 5.84
N SER A 336 20.90 12.84 4.86
CA SER A 336 20.47 12.63 3.46
C SER A 336 21.41 11.69 2.69
N ASP A 337 22.60 11.36 3.24
CA ASP A 337 23.60 10.49 2.60
C ASP A 337 23.10 9.08 2.21
N PRO A 338 22.23 8.40 2.98
CA PRO A 338 21.70 7.09 2.58
C PRO A 338 20.85 7.14 1.30
N VAL A 339 20.17 8.27 1.03
CA VAL A 339 19.41 8.47 -0.22
C VAL A 339 20.38 8.69 -1.39
N ALA A 340 21.50 9.37 -1.17
CA ALA A 340 22.54 9.51 -2.18
C ALA A 340 23.27 8.19 -2.47
N GLN A 341 23.59 7.41 -1.43
CA GLN A 341 24.19 6.06 -1.57
C GLN A 341 23.25 5.08 -2.26
N PHE A 342 21.94 5.21 -2.02
CA PHE A 342 20.91 4.49 -2.77
C PHE A 342 21.08 4.82 -4.26
N LEU A 343 21.06 6.09 -4.66
CA LEU A 343 21.15 6.49 -6.07
C LEU A 343 22.48 6.18 -6.77
N GLU A 344 23.60 6.15 -6.05
CA GLU A 344 24.93 5.84 -6.61
C GLU A 344 25.07 4.38 -7.11
N GLN A 345 24.20 3.47 -6.66
CA GLN A 345 24.15 2.10 -7.17
C GLN A 345 23.32 2.08 -8.47
N GLU A 346 23.94 2.34 -9.62
CA GLU A 346 23.33 2.32 -10.96
C GLU A 346 22.83 0.93 -11.45
N GLN A 347 22.26 0.11 -10.56
CA GLN A 347 21.76 -1.25 -10.89
C GLN A 347 20.29 -1.45 -10.51
N TYR A 348 19.47 -0.43 -10.74
CA TYR A 348 18.02 -0.50 -10.58
C TYR A 348 17.34 -1.21 -11.76
N SER A 349 17.48 -2.53 -11.82
CA SER A 349 16.72 -3.34 -12.78
C SER A 349 15.84 -4.36 -12.04
N GLY A 350 14.55 -4.02 -11.89
CA GLY A 350 13.51 -5.05 -11.77
C GLY A 350 12.56 -4.99 -10.57
N HIS A 351 12.82 -4.21 -9.51
CA HIS A 351 12.01 -4.27 -8.27
C HIS A 351 11.41 -2.93 -7.79
N LEU A 352 11.76 -1.80 -8.41
CA LEU A 352 11.11 -0.50 -8.20
C LEU A 352 10.08 -0.24 -9.33
N ASN A 353 9.10 -1.11 -9.50
CA ASN A 353 8.04 -0.92 -10.49
C ASN A 353 6.76 -0.32 -9.87
N ASP A 354 6.84 0.20 -8.64
CA ASP A 354 5.73 0.89 -8.01
C ASP A 354 5.87 2.41 -8.19
N ILE A 355 4.90 2.97 -8.89
CA ILE A 355 4.80 4.39 -9.22
C ILE A 355 4.70 5.28 -7.98
N HIS A 356 4.10 4.82 -6.89
CA HIS A 356 3.99 5.60 -5.66
C HIS A 356 5.35 5.78 -5.00
N THR A 357 6.13 4.71 -4.92
CA THR A 357 7.50 4.78 -4.39
C THR A 357 8.43 5.57 -5.31
N MET A 358 8.25 5.49 -6.63
CA MET A 358 8.98 6.34 -7.57
C MET A 358 8.64 7.83 -7.40
N LEU A 359 7.37 8.16 -7.17
CA LEU A 359 6.94 9.53 -6.88
C LEU A 359 7.48 10.04 -5.53
N ASP A 360 7.41 9.22 -4.48
CA ASP A 360 7.94 9.58 -3.16
C ASP A 360 9.46 9.78 -3.21
N LEU A 361 10.18 8.91 -3.94
CA LEU A 361 11.61 9.08 -4.19
C LEU A 361 11.87 10.38 -4.95
N TYR A 362 11.17 10.63 -6.05
CA TYR A 362 11.33 11.86 -6.83
C TYR A 362 11.15 13.12 -5.97
N GLN A 363 10.08 13.16 -5.17
CA GLN A 363 9.80 14.28 -4.27
C GLN A 363 10.86 14.44 -3.17
N ALA A 364 11.35 13.33 -2.62
CA ALA A 364 12.45 13.36 -1.65
C ALA A 364 13.74 13.91 -2.26
N LEU A 365 14.07 13.52 -3.49
CA LEU A 365 15.25 14.01 -4.20
C LEU A 365 15.15 15.49 -4.53
N GLU A 366 14.01 15.97 -5.02
CA GLU A 366 13.79 17.41 -5.23
C GLU A 366 14.03 18.20 -3.94
N MET A 367 13.51 17.70 -2.81
CA MET A 367 13.69 18.34 -1.51
C MET A 367 15.14 18.33 -1.05
N ILE A 368 15.86 17.23 -1.23
CA ILE A 368 17.29 17.12 -0.89
C ILE A 368 18.11 18.09 -1.74
N ILE A 369 17.88 18.14 -3.05
CA ILE A 369 18.55 19.08 -3.97
C ILE A 369 18.30 20.53 -3.54
N ALA A 370 17.08 20.85 -3.12
CA ALA A 370 16.72 22.19 -2.69
C ALA A 370 17.30 22.60 -1.32
N THR A 371 17.58 21.64 -0.43
CA THR A 371 17.89 21.94 0.99
C THR A 371 19.30 21.56 1.43
N ASP A 372 19.94 20.57 0.78
CA ASP A 372 21.22 19.99 1.20
C ASP A 372 22.28 20.17 0.12
N LYS A 373 22.98 21.31 0.16
CA LYS A 373 24.02 21.67 -0.83
C LYS A 373 25.13 20.62 -1.03
N PRO A 374 25.75 20.04 0.02
CA PRO A 374 26.80 19.03 -0.18
C PRO A 374 26.29 17.71 -0.76
N VAL A 375 25.07 17.26 -0.43
CA VAL A 375 24.48 16.06 -1.04
C VAL A 375 23.97 16.34 -2.46
N SER A 376 23.42 17.53 -2.71
CA SER A 376 23.05 18.01 -4.05
C SER A 376 24.23 18.03 -5.03
N MET A 377 25.48 18.20 -4.55
CA MET A 377 26.67 18.15 -5.40
C MET A 377 27.09 16.73 -5.78
N LYS A 378 26.72 15.72 -4.97
CA LYS A 378 27.00 14.30 -5.22
C LYS A 378 25.90 13.62 -6.02
N LEU A 379 24.65 14.04 -5.83
CA LEU A 379 23.51 13.56 -6.60
C LEU A 379 23.71 13.95 -8.08
N ASN A 380 23.90 12.97 -8.95
CA ASN A 380 24.03 13.25 -10.38
C ASN A 380 22.66 13.73 -10.91
N SER A 381 22.66 14.77 -11.76
CA SER A 381 21.45 15.20 -12.49
C SER A 381 20.83 14.04 -13.29
N SER A 382 21.64 13.03 -13.64
CA SER A 382 21.27 11.83 -14.36
C SER A 382 20.29 10.91 -13.62
N SER A 383 20.35 10.80 -12.28
CA SER A 383 19.43 9.96 -11.48
C SER A 383 18.03 10.53 -11.44
N LEU A 384 17.92 11.85 -11.33
CA LEU A 384 16.63 12.52 -11.38
C LEU A 384 16.05 12.45 -12.80
N GLN A 385 16.89 12.56 -13.84
CA GLN A 385 16.46 12.37 -15.23
C GLN A 385 16.03 10.93 -15.54
N SER A 386 16.72 9.91 -15.02
CA SER A 386 16.31 8.52 -15.21
C SER A 386 14.99 8.20 -14.51
N LEU A 387 14.74 8.79 -13.34
CA LEU A 387 13.47 8.66 -12.64
C LEU A 387 12.33 9.37 -13.36
N ILE A 388 12.56 10.58 -13.90
CA ILE A 388 11.60 11.29 -14.76
C ILE A 388 11.28 10.47 -16.00
N GLN A 389 12.30 9.93 -16.67
CA GLN A 389 12.13 9.11 -17.87
C GLN A 389 11.27 7.88 -17.56
N ARG A 390 11.53 7.18 -16.45
CA ARG A 390 10.74 6.03 -16.02
C ARG A 390 9.29 6.37 -15.66
N LEU A 391 9.08 7.47 -14.93
CA LEU A 391 7.74 7.98 -14.62
C LEU A 391 6.96 8.37 -15.90
N SER A 392 7.68 8.75 -16.96
CA SER A 392 7.10 9.12 -18.27
C SER A 392 6.86 7.91 -19.18
N ASP A 393 7.71 6.88 -19.10
CA ASP A 393 7.72 5.71 -19.98
C ASP A 393 6.77 4.57 -19.53
N GLU A 394 6.35 4.52 -18.26
CA GLU A 394 5.40 3.47 -17.81
C GLU A 394 4.00 3.64 -18.44
N PHE A 395 3.77 2.88 -19.50
CA PHE A 395 2.45 2.67 -20.12
C PHE A 395 1.67 1.60 -19.37
N TYR A 396 0.97 2.00 -18.32
CA TYR A 396 -0.14 1.20 -17.79
C TYR A 396 -1.31 1.22 -18.80
N PRO A 397 -2.10 0.12 -18.91
CA PRO A 397 -3.29 0.09 -19.75
C PRO A 397 -4.25 1.24 -19.41
N PRO A 398 -4.94 1.84 -20.39
CA PRO A 398 -5.75 3.05 -20.22
C PRO A 398 -7.05 2.77 -19.46
N ASN A 399 -6.93 2.57 -18.14
CA ASN A 399 -8.06 2.34 -17.24
C ASN A 399 -8.28 3.59 -16.36
N GLY A 400 -9.45 3.70 -15.72
CA GLY A 400 -9.87 4.91 -14.99
C GLY A 400 -8.97 5.31 -13.82
N LEU A 401 -8.27 4.35 -13.21
CA LEU A 401 -7.25 4.59 -12.19
C LEU A 401 -5.92 5.03 -12.79
N THR A 402 -5.49 4.36 -13.85
CA THR A 402 -4.30 4.74 -14.61
C THR A 402 -4.36 6.21 -14.95
N LYS A 403 -5.56 6.72 -15.25
CA LYS A 403 -5.80 8.15 -15.46
C LYS A 403 -5.57 9.01 -14.22
N GLN A 404 -6.00 8.59 -13.02
CA GLN A 404 -5.79 9.39 -11.79
C GLN A 404 -4.32 9.39 -11.36
N ILE A 405 -3.64 8.25 -11.43
CA ILE A 405 -2.21 8.16 -11.13
C ILE A 405 -1.42 8.96 -12.18
N ARG A 406 -1.76 8.85 -13.46
CA ARG A 406 -1.18 9.67 -14.52
C ARG A 406 -1.41 11.16 -14.29
N GLU A 407 -2.62 11.56 -13.92
CA GLU A 407 -2.92 12.96 -13.54
C GLU A 407 -2.05 13.42 -12.35
N GLN A 408 -1.80 12.56 -11.35
CA GLN A 408 -0.92 12.88 -10.23
C GLN A 408 0.55 13.01 -10.66
N VAL A 409 1.05 12.09 -11.49
CA VAL A 409 2.42 12.13 -12.04
C VAL A 409 2.61 13.38 -12.88
N ASP A 410 1.67 13.67 -13.78
CA ASP A 410 1.68 14.87 -14.61
C ASP A 410 1.66 16.14 -13.74
N ASP A 411 0.86 16.18 -12.67
CA ASP A 411 0.81 17.30 -11.73
C ASP A 411 2.13 17.47 -10.96
N VAL A 412 2.77 16.39 -10.54
CA VAL A 412 4.05 16.44 -9.81
C VAL A 412 5.19 16.91 -10.73
N LEU A 413 5.29 16.36 -11.94
CA LEU A 413 6.32 16.73 -12.91
C LEU A 413 6.13 18.16 -13.45
N LYS A 414 4.89 18.60 -13.63
CA LYS A 414 4.57 19.95 -14.13
C LYS A 414 4.74 21.04 -13.06
N PHE A 415 4.61 20.69 -11.78
CA PHE A 415 4.69 21.64 -10.68
C PHE A 415 5.68 21.17 -9.61
N PRO A 416 6.99 21.32 -9.87
CA PRO A 416 8.07 21.05 -8.91
C PRO A 416 7.83 21.67 -7.54
N SER A 417 8.35 21.03 -6.50
CA SER A 417 8.20 21.45 -5.10
C SER A 417 8.46 22.94 -4.84
N HIS A 418 9.47 23.52 -5.47
CA HIS A 418 9.84 24.95 -5.33
C HIS A 418 8.90 25.93 -6.07
N ALA A 419 8.13 25.45 -7.05
CA ALA A 419 7.22 26.26 -7.87
C ALA A 419 5.73 25.99 -7.57
N ASN A 420 5.44 25.12 -6.60
CA ASN A 420 4.09 24.67 -6.30
C ASN A 420 3.42 25.52 -5.21
N ILE A 421 2.39 26.29 -5.60
CA ILE A 421 1.63 27.11 -4.65
C ILE A 421 0.88 26.19 -3.68
N LYS A 422 1.21 26.26 -2.39
CA LYS A 422 0.71 25.36 -1.32
C LYS A 422 -0.80 25.11 -1.38
N ARG A 423 -1.63 26.16 -1.49
CA ARG A 423 -3.10 26.00 -1.52
C ARG A 423 -3.60 25.33 -2.81
N VAL A 424 -2.90 25.51 -3.93
CA VAL A 424 -3.23 24.83 -5.20
C VAL A 424 -2.82 23.36 -5.12
N ALA A 425 -1.65 23.05 -4.56
CA ALA A 425 -1.21 21.69 -4.27
C ALA A 425 -2.23 20.94 -3.41
N ASN A 426 -2.63 21.54 -2.27
CA ASN A 426 -3.61 20.94 -1.36
C ASN A 426 -4.93 20.64 -2.07
N ARG A 427 -5.42 21.53 -2.93
CA ARG A 427 -6.67 21.32 -3.68
C ARG A 427 -6.57 20.13 -4.63
N ARG A 428 -5.42 19.94 -5.29
CA ARG A 428 -5.18 18.77 -6.14
C ARG A 428 -5.15 17.49 -5.31
N ASN A 429 -4.39 17.49 -4.21
CA ASN A 429 -4.33 16.35 -3.30
C ASN A 429 -5.72 15.98 -2.78
N ILE A 430 -6.56 16.94 -2.39
CA ILE A 430 -7.96 16.70 -1.98
C ILE A 430 -8.76 16.02 -3.10
N LYS A 431 -8.61 16.44 -4.36
CA LYS A 431 -9.32 15.86 -5.51
C LYS A 431 -8.86 14.41 -5.78
N HIS A 432 -7.59 14.13 -5.56
CA HIS A 432 -6.94 12.86 -5.87
C HIS A 432 -6.83 11.90 -4.68
N TYR A 433 -7.20 12.34 -3.48
CA TYR A 433 -7.12 11.52 -2.27
C TYR A 433 -7.98 10.26 -2.38
N ASP A 434 -7.36 9.11 -2.15
CA ASP A 434 -8.02 7.82 -2.10
C ASP A 434 -8.34 7.48 -0.64
N VAL A 435 -9.63 7.30 -0.33
CA VAL A 435 -10.10 6.98 1.01
C VAL A 435 -9.80 5.54 1.38
N ASP A 436 -9.78 4.63 0.40
CA ASP A 436 -9.51 3.22 0.64
C ASP A 436 -8.00 2.98 0.72
N ASN A 437 -7.23 3.68 -0.12
CA ASN A 437 -5.76 3.66 -0.22
C ASN A 437 -5.17 2.25 -0.06
N THR A 438 -5.73 1.29 -0.81
CA THR A 438 -5.28 -0.12 -0.78
C THR A 438 -3.92 -0.23 -1.44
N ARG A 439 -2.93 -0.71 -0.70
CA ARG A 439 -1.55 -0.92 -1.16
C ARG A 439 -1.28 -2.41 -1.31
N VAL A 440 -0.33 -2.81 -2.14
CA VAL A 440 -0.01 -4.22 -2.39
C VAL A 440 1.46 -4.50 -2.08
N LEU A 441 1.69 -5.50 -1.24
CA LEU A 441 3.00 -6.13 -1.01
C LEU A 441 2.94 -7.57 -1.52
N LYS A 442 3.05 -8.57 -0.64
CA LYS A 442 2.72 -9.96 -0.97
C LYS A 442 1.22 -10.18 -1.11
N THR A 443 0.44 -9.37 -0.41
CA THR A 443 -0.99 -9.22 -0.62
C THR A 443 -1.38 -7.76 -0.58
N SER A 444 -2.61 -7.48 -1.00
CA SER A 444 -3.23 -6.19 -0.71
C SER A 444 -3.40 -5.98 0.79
N TYR A 445 -3.25 -4.73 1.24
CA TYR A 445 -3.46 -4.31 2.62
C TYR A 445 -3.96 -2.86 2.67
N SER A 446 -4.69 -2.53 3.73
CA SER A 446 -5.19 -1.19 4.00
C SER A 446 -4.98 -0.81 5.47
N SER A 447 -5.00 0.49 5.74
CA SER A 447 -4.89 1.04 7.09
C SER A 447 -5.66 2.35 7.20
N SER A 448 -6.38 2.51 8.30
CA SER A 448 -7.05 3.76 8.65
C SER A 448 -6.09 4.93 8.89
N ASN A 449 -4.78 4.68 8.98
CA ASN A 449 -3.76 5.71 9.17
C ASN A 449 -3.35 6.40 7.87
N PHE A 450 -3.54 5.78 6.71
CA PHE A 450 -3.22 6.40 5.41
C PHE A 450 -4.35 6.30 4.37
N GLY A 451 -5.47 5.64 4.70
CA GLY A 451 -6.73 5.70 3.95
C GLY A 451 -7.87 5.99 4.93
N ASN A 452 -8.35 7.23 4.97
CA ASN A 452 -9.39 7.61 5.93
C ASN A 452 -10.31 8.72 5.43
N LYS A 453 -11.62 8.46 5.51
CA LYS A 453 -12.65 9.43 5.13
C LYS A 453 -12.63 10.69 5.99
N ASP A 454 -12.29 10.58 7.28
CA ASP A 454 -12.22 11.73 8.19
C ASP A 454 -11.16 12.73 7.74
N PHE A 455 -10.04 12.27 7.14
CA PHE A 455 -9.01 13.17 6.61
C PHE A 455 -9.56 14.00 5.46
N LEU A 456 -10.25 13.33 4.51
CA LEU A 456 -10.84 13.99 3.36
C LEU A 456 -11.95 14.97 3.77
N THR A 457 -12.84 14.55 4.69
CA THR A 457 -13.92 15.39 5.21
C THR A 457 -13.36 16.65 5.85
N LEU A 458 -12.40 16.51 6.76
CA LEU A 458 -11.78 17.66 7.41
C LEU A 458 -11.08 18.57 6.39
N ALA A 459 -10.36 17.99 5.41
CA ALA A 459 -9.64 18.76 4.39
C ALA A 459 -10.56 19.59 3.49
N VAL A 460 -11.70 19.03 3.08
CA VAL A 460 -12.69 19.75 2.26
C VAL A 460 -13.32 20.90 3.04
N GLU A 461 -13.77 20.64 4.27
CA GLU A 461 -14.38 21.66 5.14
C GLU A 461 -13.40 22.79 5.43
N ASP A 462 -12.18 22.45 5.82
CA ASP A 462 -11.11 23.39 6.12
C ASP A 462 -10.72 24.23 4.89
N PHE A 463 -10.60 23.58 3.73
CA PHE A 463 -10.26 24.26 2.49
C PHE A 463 -11.32 25.32 2.12
N ASN A 464 -12.59 24.93 2.18
CA ASN A 464 -13.73 25.76 1.83
C ASN A 464 -13.91 26.93 2.80
N LEU A 465 -13.72 26.69 4.11
CA LEU A 465 -13.77 27.75 5.12
C LEU A 465 -12.72 28.83 4.84
N CYS A 466 -11.46 28.43 4.67
CA CYS A 466 -10.39 29.37 4.35
C CYS A 466 -10.63 30.08 3.00
N GLN A 467 -11.19 29.40 2.00
CA GLN A 467 -11.54 30.03 0.73
C GLN A 467 -12.66 31.08 0.87
N SER A 468 -13.64 30.84 1.74
CA SER A 468 -14.68 31.83 2.06
C SER A 468 -14.10 33.09 2.69
N ILE A 469 -13.15 32.94 3.63
CA ILE A 469 -12.44 34.05 4.27
C ILE A 469 -11.66 34.86 3.21
N HIS A 470 -10.84 34.21 2.39
CA HIS A 470 -10.05 34.89 1.34
C HIS A 470 -10.94 35.64 0.33
N ARG A 471 -12.12 35.11 -0.01
CA ARG A 471 -13.07 35.81 -0.88
C ARG A 471 -13.62 37.09 -0.25
N ASN A 472 -13.81 37.10 1.07
CA ASN A 472 -14.25 38.29 1.78
C ASN A 472 -13.13 39.32 1.88
N GLU A 473 -11.90 38.89 2.17
CA GLU A 473 -10.70 39.75 2.18
C GLU A 473 -10.47 40.37 0.80
N LEU A 474 -10.60 39.59 -0.28
CA LEU A 474 -10.47 40.11 -1.65
C LEU A 474 -11.50 41.21 -1.94
N LYS A 475 -12.77 41.02 -1.55
CA LYS A 475 -13.79 42.07 -1.70
C LYS A 475 -13.46 43.34 -0.93
N GLN A 476 -12.82 43.23 0.24
CA GLN A 476 -12.37 44.39 1.01
C GLN A 476 -11.22 45.11 0.29
N LEU A 477 -10.26 44.34 -0.24
CA LEU A 477 -9.15 44.89 -1.01
C LEU A 477 -9.61 45.58 -2.29
N GLU A 478 -10.54 44.98 -3.03
CA GLU A 478 -11.15 45.57 -4.24
C GLU A 478 -11.83 46.91 -3.93
N ARG A 479 -12.52 47.01 -2.79
CA ARG A 479 -13.11 48.28 -2.31
C ARG A 479 -12.03 49.31 -1.97
N PHE A 480 -10.95 48.90 -1.34
CA PHE A 480 -9.84 49.79 -0.97
C PHE A 480 -9.10 50.34 -2.20
N VAL A 481 -8.83 49.51 -3.21
CA VAL A 481 -8.17 49.93 -4.45
C VAL A 481 -9.06 50.81 -5.33
N SER A 482 -10.39 50.75 -5.13
CA SER A 482 -11.36 51.57 -5.87
C SER A 482 -11.61 52.95 -5.23
N LEU A 483 -11.00 53.23 -4.08
CA LEU A 483 -10.96 54.54 -3.42
C LEU A 483 -9.69 55.29 -3.81
#